data_AF-A0A2N8TTZ9-F1
#
_entry.id   AF-A0A2N8TTZ9-F1
#
_cell.length_a   1.000
_cell.length_b   1.000
_cell.length_c   1.000
_cell.angle_alpha   90.00
_cell.angle_beta   90.00
_cell.angle_gamma   90.00
#
_symmetry.space_group_name_H-M   'P 1'
#
loop_
_entity.id
_entity.type
_entity.pdbx_description
1 polymer ?
#
loop_
_entity_poly.entity_id
_entity_poly.type
_entity_poly.pdbx_seq_one_letter_code
_entity_poly.pdbx_strand_id
1 'polypeptide(L)'
;MVPFRRSGRRSVEPLRSAPDNHPWLAWNRRRGDGPGLALVLAGLGFIAEQRGDADRALAYHRDGLAVAATTKDPRSVALALEGLAGAYSLSGEGERATRLLGTAAATRERAGAPHPPAERGGDVERIAARLRATMDEATYTREFTAGTRRTHEAEALAETDPRAP
;
A
#
# COMPACT_ATOMS: atom_id res chain seq x y z
N MET A 1 37.81 17.93 -18.41
CA MET A 1 37.33 17.80 -17.01
C MET A 1 35.91 18.36 -16.96
N VAL A 2 34.89 17.51 -17.06
CA VAL A 2 33.48 17.92 -17.13
C VAL A 2 32.90 17.92 -15.71
N PRO A 3 32.21 18.98 -15.26
CA PRO A 3 31.70 19.04 -13.89
C PRO A 3 30.47 18.15 -13.73
N PHE A 4 30.49 17.33 -12.68
CA PHE A 4 29.40 16.46 -12.27
C PHE A 4 28.28 17.33 -11.68
N ARG A 5 27.19 17.56 -12.44
CA ARG A 5 25.97 18.19 -11.91
C ARG A 5 25.41 17.29 -10.79
N ARG A 6 25.35 17.81 -9.56
CA ARG A 6 24.57 17.20 -8.48
C ARG A 6 23.12 17.15 -8.94
N SER A 7 22.66 15.96 -9.31
CA SER A 7 21.24 15.66 -9.50
C SER A 7 20.50 16.08 -8.23
N GLY A 8 19.57 17.04 -8.39
CA GLY A 8 18.79 17.58 -7.29
C GLY A 8 18.04 16.45 -6.60
N ARG A 9 18.37 16.21 -5.33
CA ARG A 9 17.53 15.39 -4.45
C ARG A 9 16.17 16.07 -4.41
N ARG A 10 15.17 15.49 -5.08
CA ARG A 10 13.78 15.90 -4.87
C ARG A 10 13.49 15.71 -3.39
N SER A 11 13.06 16.79 -2.74
CA SER A 11 12.56 16.76 -1.38
C SER A 11 11.37 15.81 -1.36
N VAL A 12 11.57 14.59 -0.83
CA VAL A 12 10.48 13.65 -0.60
C VAL A 12 9.73 14.17 0.61
N GLU A 13 8.42 14.36 0.49
CA GLU A 13 7.53 14.83 1.57
C GLU A 13 7.77 14.07 2.88
N PRO A 14 7.50 14.69 4.04
CA PRO A 14 7.57 13.98 5.32
C PRO A 14 6.60 12.79 5.33
N LEU A 15 7.07 11.66 5.87
CA LEU A 15 6.22 10.50 6.11
C LEU A 15 5.13 10.87 7.13
N ARG A 16 3.92 10.35 6.93
CA ARG A 16 2.77 10.52 7.82
C ARG A 16 2.91 9.66 9.08
N SER A 17 3.64 8.54 8.99
CA SER A 17 4.09 7.79 10.14
C SER A 17 5.01 8.67 11.01
N ALA A 18 4.71 8.74 12.31
CA ALA A 18 5.33 9.59 13.33
C ALA A 18 6.88 9.62 13.24
N PRO A 19 7.57 10.68 13.74
CA PRO A 19 8.94 11.01 13.34
C PRO A 19 9.93 9.85 13.54
N ASP A 20 10.42 9.34 12.42
CA ASP A 20 11.58 8.47 12.14
C ASP A 20 12.42 8.00 13.36
N ASN A 21 11.84 7.29 14.33
CA ASN A 21 12.62 6.62 15.39
C ASN A 21 13.15 5.24 14.94
N HIS A 22 12.73 4.76 13.77
CA HIS A 22 13.25 3.54 13.16
C HIS A 22 14.50 3.83 12.32
N PRO A 23 15.70 3.38 12.74
CA PRO A 23 16.97 3.72 12.09
C PRO A 23 17.06 3.24 10.63
N TRP A 24 16.30 2.20 10.26
CA TRP A 24 16.26 1.67 8.90
C TRP A 24 15.37 2.49 7.94
N LEU A 25 14.32 3.18 8.42
CA LEU A 25 13.52 4.11 7.60
C LEU A 25 14.39 5.28 7.17
N ALA A 26 15.06 5.88 8.16
CA ALA A 26 15.98 6.98 7.94
C ALA A 26 17.16 6.57 7.03
N TRP A 27 17.64 5.34 7.13
CA TRP A 27 18.71 4.80 6.27
C TRP A 27 18.27 4.64 4.81
N ASN A 28 17.12 4.02 4.55
CA ASN A 28 16.60 3.82 3.18
C ASN A 28 16.31 5.16 2.51
N ARG A 29 15.72 6.11 3.26
CA ARG A 29 15.49 7.48 2.80
C ARG A 29 16.79 8.19 2.40
N ARG A 30 17.83 8.11 3.24
CA ARG A 30 19.14 8.72 2.94
C ARG A 30 19.80 8.13 1.69
N ARG A 31 19.59 6.84 1.42
CA ARG A 31 20.14 6.15 0.26
C ARG A 31 19.31 6.32 -1.02
N GLY A 32 18.05 6.76 -0.91
CA GLY A 32 17.14 6.88 -2.05
C GLY A 32 16.67 5.53 -2.58
N ASP A 33 16.71 4.48 -1.75
CA ASP A 33 16.22 3.16 -2.10
C ASP A 33 14.69 3.12 -1.91
N GLY A 34 13.97 3.60 -2.92
CA GLY A 34 12.51 3.67 -2.92
C GLY A 34 11.84 2.28 -2.77
N PRO A 35 12.24 1.26 -3.55
CA PRO A 35 11.68 -0.09 -3.40
C PRO A 35 11.95 -0.70 -2.03
N GLY A 36 13.16 -0.56 -1.49
CA GLY A 36 13.50 -1.03 -0.15
C GLY A 36 12.66 -0.33 0.93
N LEU A 37 12.50 0.99 0.84
CA LEU A 37 11.66 1.76 1.77
C LEU A 37 10.19 1.34 1.72
N ALA A 38 9.61 1.17 0.53
CA ALA A 38 8.21 0.78 0.36
C ALA A 38 7.93 -0.60 0.96
N LEU A 39 8.83 -1.57 0.78
CA LEU A 39 8.68 -2.92 1.33
C LEU A 39 8.67 -2.91 2.86
N VAL A 40 9.59 -2.19 3.49
CA VAL A 40 9.66 -2.21 4.95
C VAL A 40 8.53 -1.39 5.58
N LEU A 41 8.05 -0.32 4.92
CA LEU A 41 6.81 0.36 5.30
C LEU A 41 5.59 -0.58 5.22
N ALA A 42 5.49 -1.39 4.15
CA ALA A 42 4.43 -2.39 4.05
C ALA A 42 4.50 -3.42 5.20
N GLY A 43 5.71 -3.92 5.52
CA GLY A 43 5.91 -4.84 6.65
C GLY A 43 5.48 -4.23 8.00
N LEU A 44 5.83 -2.98 8.28
CA LEU A 44 5.36 -2.28 9.48
C LEU A 44 3.83 -2.13 9.51
N GLY A 45 3.23 -1.81 8.36
CA GLY A 45 1.78 -1.68 8.25
C GLY A 45 1.05 -2.98 8.56
N PHE A 46 1.50 -4.11 7.99
CA PHE A 46 0.92 -5.42 8.30
C PHE A 46 1.13 -5.84 9.77
N ILE A 47 2.26 -5.48 10.39
CA ILE A 47 2.48 -5.73 11.82
C ILE A 47 1.52 -4.89 12.68
N ALA A 48 1.31 -3.62 12.33
CA ALA A 48 0.36 -2.75 13.04
C ALA A 48 -1.08 -3.27 12.88
N GLU A 49 -1.46 -3.67 11.67
CA GLU A 49 -2.76 -4.26 11.37
C GLU A 49 -2.99 -5.56 12.17
N GLN A 50 -2.03 -6.48 12.20
CA GLN A 50 -2.15 -7.70 13.01
C GLN A 50 -2.24 -7.44 14.51
N ARG A 51 -1.77 -6.28 14.98
CA ARG A 51 -1.92 -5.82 16.38
C ARG A 51 -3.23 -5.08 16.63
N GLY A 52 -4.08 -4.93 15.63
CA GLY A 52 -5.34 -4.18 15.72
C GLY A 52 -5.18 -2.65 15.66
N ASP A 53 -3.99 -2.15 15.34
CA ASP A 53 -3.70 -0.70 15.26
C ASP A 53 -3.95 -0.19 13.84
N ALA A 54 -5.23 0.06 13.53
CA ALA A 54 -5.66 0.51 12.21
C ALA A 54 -5.03 1.86 11.80
N ASP A 55 -4.89 2.80 12.74
CA ASP A 55 -4.36 4.14 12.47
C ASP A 55 -2.89 4.09 12.05
N ARG A 56 -2.06 3.33 12.78
CA ARG A 56 -0.65 3.16 12.38
C ARG A 56 -0.52 2.35 11.10
N ALA A 57 -1.35 1.33 10.89
CA ALA A 57 -1.36 0.57 9.65
C ALA A 57 -1.66 1.47 8.44
N LEU A 58 -2.69 2.33 8.54
CA LEU A 58 -3.01 3.33 7.52
C LEU A 58 -1.84 4.28 7.25
N ALA A 59 -1.21 4.80 8.30
CA ALA A 59 -0.08 5.72 8.15
C ALA A 59 1.07 5.06 7.38
N TYR A 60 1.50 3.85 7.79
CA TYR A 60 2.59 3.14 7.14
C TYR A 60 2.27 2.74 5.69
N HIS A 61 1.06 2.26 5.41
CA HIS A 61 0.70 1.86 4.07
C HIS A 61 0.51 3.04 3.12
N ARG A 62 -0.01 4.20 3.59
CA ARG A 62 -0.08 5.43 2.78
C ARG A 62 1.31 5.97 2.45
N ASP A 63 2.22 5.94 3.41
CA ASP A 63 3.63 6.30 3.19
C ASP A 63 4.30 5.36 2.18
N GLY A 64 4.10 4.05 2.34
CA GLY A 64 4.61 3.04 1.42
C GLY A 64 4.06 3.23 0.00
N LEU A 65 2.77 3.56 -0.12
CA LEU A 65 2.11 3.85 -1.38
C LEU A 65 2.67 5.11 -2.05
N ALA A 66 2.90 6.18 -1.29
CA ALA A 66 3.52 7.41 -1.82
C ALA A 66 4.92 7.12 -2.38
N VAL A 67 5.72 6.31 -1.67
CA VAL A 67 7.04 5.89 -2.15
C VAL A 67 6.90 5.00 -3.39
N ALA A 68 6.04 3.99 -3.37
CA ALA A 68 5.80 3.09 -4.50
C ALA A 68 5.31 3.81 -5.76
N ALA A 69 4.48 4.84 -5.61
CA ALA A 69 4.03 5.68 -6.73
C ALA A 69 5.20 6.41 -7.42
N THR A 70 6.26 6.74 -6.67
CA THR A 70 7.46 7.38 -7.26
C THR A 70 8.35 6.42 -8.05
N THR A 71 8.35 5.13 -7.68
CA THR A 71 9.20 4.11 -8.33
C THR A 71 8.55 3.51 -9.57
N LYS A 72 7.25 3.74 -9.80
CA LYS A 72 6.45 3.17 -10.89
C LYS A 72 6.53 1.64 -10.98
N ASP A 73 6.84 0.97 -9.87
CA ASP A 73 6.80 -0.49 -9.78
C ASP A 73 5.39 -0.94 -9.39
N PRO A 74 4.63 -1.55 -10.31
CA PRO A 74 3.25 -1.95 -10.04
C PRO A 74 3.13 -2.96 -8.89
N ARG A 75 4.19 -3.74 -8.61
CA ARG A 75 4.19 -4.72 -7.52
C ARG A 75 4.21 -4.04 -6.16
N SER A 76 5.03 -3.00 -6.03
CA SER A 76 5.13 -2.19 -4.83
C SER A 76 3.83 -1.43 -4.57
N VAL A 77 3.18 -0.93 -5.63
CA VAL A 77 1.86 -0.28 -5.51
C VAL A 77 0.79 -1.28 -5.08
N ALA A 78 0.70 -2.44 -5.72
CA ALA A 78 -0.26 -3.47 -5.34
C ALA A 78 -0.10 -3.91 -3.87
N LEU A 79 1.14 -4.08 -3.39
CA LEU A 79 1.42 -4.42 -2.00
C LEU A 79 0.92 -3.35 -1.02
N ALA A 80 1.10 -2.07 -1.35
CA ALA A 80 0.62 -0.99 -0.51
C ALA A 80 -0.92 -0.91 -0.50
N LEU A 81 -1.57 -1.16 -1.63
CA LEU A 81 -3.04 -1.23 -1.73
C LEU A 81 -3.62 -2.40 -0.92
N GLU A 82 -2.97 -3.57 -0.94
CA GLU A 82 -3.33 -4.73 -0.10
C GLU A 82 -3.23 -4.40 1.38
N GLY A 83 -2.15 -3.70 1.77
CA GLY A 83 -1.96 -3.22 3.12
C GLY A 83 -3.04 -2.22 3.59
N LEU A 84 -3.39 -1.25 2.74
CA LEU A 84 -4.48 -0.32 3.01
C LEU A 84 -5.81 -1.06 3.17
N ALA A 85 -6.09 -2.04 2.33
CA ALA A 85 -7.27 -2.89 2.50
C ALA A 85 -7.29 -3.58 3.87
N GLY A 86 -6.13 -4.08 4.32
CA GLY A 86 -5.99 -4.64 5.66
C GLY A 86 -6.33 -3.64 6.75
N ALA A 87 -5.79 -2.42 6.67
CA ALA A 87 -6.06 -1.38 7.65
C ALA A 87 -7.54 -0.94 7.65
N TYR A 88 -8.14 -0.72 6.48
CA TYR A 88 -9.56 -0.35 6.35
C TYR A 88 -10.51 -1.47 6.79
N SER A 89 -10.10 -2.74 6.64
CA SER A 89 -10.87 -3.87 7.16
C SER A 89 -10.96 -3.89 8.70
N LEU A 90 -10.02 -3.24 9.40
CA LEU A 90 -10.08 -3.05 10.85
C LEU A 90 -10.91 -1.84 11.27
N SER A 91 -10.89 -0.76 10.49
CA SER A 91 -11.63 0.48 10.80
C SER A 91 -13.12 0.41 10.46
N GLY A 92 -13.60 -0.71 9.90
CA GLY A 92 -15.00 -0.91 9.52
C GLY A 92 -15.34 -0.39 8.11
N GLU A 93 -14.36 0.11 7.36
CA GLU A 93 -14.52 0.59 5.98
C GLU A 93 -14.45 -0.58 4.98
N GLY A 94 -15.25 -1.62 5.21
CA GLY A 94 -15.17 -2.89 4.50
C GLY A 94 -15.35 -2.77 2.98
N GLU A 95 -16.29 -1.94 2.52
CA GLU A 95 -16.47 -1.74 1.07
C GLU A 95 -15.24 -1.10 0.41
N ARG A 96 -14.60 -0.12 1.08
CA ARG A 96 -13.37 0.53 0.59
C ARG A 96 -12.22 -0.46 0.56
N ALA A 97 -12.06 -1.24 1.63
CA ALA A 97 -11.06 -2.31 1.69
C ALA A 97 -11.23 -3.34 0.54
N THR A 98 -12.46 -3.78 0.28
CA THR A 98 -12.73 -4.73 -0.80
C THR A 98 -12.45 -4.15 -2.18
N ARG A 99 -12.77 -2.88 -2.43
CA ARG A 99 -12.39 -2.18 -3.67
C ARG A 99 -10.87 -2.16 -3.85
N LEU A 100 -10.12 -1.85 -2.79
CA LEU A 100 -8.66 -1.81 -2.82
C LEU A 100 -8.05 -3.19 -3.15
N LEU A 101 -8.60 -4.28 -2.59
CA LEU A 101 -8.18 -5.65 -2.96
C LEU A 101 -8.40 -5.93 -4.45
N GLY A 102 -9.53 -5.51 -5.00
CA GLY A 102 -9.81 -5.64 -6.44
C GLY A 102 -8.83 -4.86 -7.30
N THR A 103 -8.50 -3.62 -6.91
CA THR A 103 -7.51 -2.80 -7.63
C THR A 103 -6.11 -3.39 -7.54
N ALA A 104 -5.69 -3.89 -6.38
CA ALA A 104 -4.40 -4.56 -6.21
C ALA A 104 -4.29 -5.81 -7.09
N ALA A 105 -5.32 -6.67 -7.10
CA ALA A 105 -5.35 -7.88 -7.92
C ALA A 105 -5.21 -7.57 -9.42
N ALA A 106 -6.00 -6.61 -9.93
CA ALA A 106 -5.91 -6.19 -11.33
C ALA A 106 -4.56 -5.56 -11.67
N THR A 107 -3.92 -4.88 -10.71
CA THR A 107 -2.58 -4.29 -10.89
C THR A 107 -1.51 -5.37 -11.05
N ARG A 108 -1.56 -6.42 -10.22
CA ARG A 108 -0.65 -7.57 -10.33
C ARG A 108 -0.81 -8.32 -11.64
N GLU A 109 -2.06 -8.55 -12.04
CA GLU A 109 -2.41 -9.22 -13.29
C GLU A 109 -1.85 -8.46 -14.49
N ARG A 110 -2.12 -7.15 -14.59
CA ARG A 110 -1.62 -6.28 -15.68
C ARG A 110 -0.09 -6.20 -15.73
N ALA A 111 0.57 -6.31 -14.58
CA ALA A 111 2.03 -6.31 -14.49
C ALA A 111 2.67 -7.65 -14.87
N GLY A 112 1.88 -8.70 -15.13
CA GLY A 112 2.41 -10.06 -15.34
C GLY A 112 3.15 -10.60 -14.11
N ALA A 113 2.84 -10.08 -12.93
CA ALA A 113 3.56 -10.32 -11.69
C ALA A 113 2.62 -10.92 -10.63
N PRO A 114 2.19 -12.18 -10.80
CA PRO A 114 1.45 -12.87 -9.75
C PRO A 114 2.32 -12.98 -8.49
N HIS A 115 1.68 -13.09 -7.32
CA HIS A 115 2.41 -13.24 -6.05
C HIS A 115 3.50 -14.33 -6.16
N PRO A 116 4.72 -14.05 -5.69
CA PRO A 116 5.69 -15.10 -5.41
C PRO A 116 5.05 -16.19 -4.54
N PRO A 117 5.41 -17.48 -4.69
CA PRO A 117 4.85 -18.55 -3.89
C PRO A 117 4.85 -18.30 -2.37
N ALA A 118 5.85 -17.60 -1.85
CA ALA A 118 5.98 -17.27 -0.43
C ALA A 118 5.01 -16.17 0.06
N GLU A 119 4.44 -15.38 -0.85
CA GLU A 119 3.49 -14.30 -0.55
C GLU A 119 2.06 -14.68 -0.94
N ARG A 120 1.87 -15.83 -1.59
CA ARG A 120 0.55 -16.38 -1.88
C ARG A 120 -0.12 -16.80 -0.57
N GLY A 121 -1.12 -16.03 -0.15
CA GLY A 121 -2.16 -16.48 0.78
C GLY A 121 -2.01 -16.11 2.26
N GLY A 122 -1.03 -15.28 2.63
CA GLY A 122 -0.92 -14.81 4.01
C GLY A 122 -1.91 -13.68 4.33
N ASP A 123 -1.50 -12.46 3.97
CA ASP A 123 -2.23 -11.25 4.36
C ASP A 123 -3.52 -11.06 3.56
N VAL A 124 -3.48 -11.22 2.24
CA VAL A 124 -4.64 -10.99 1.37
C VAL A 124 -5.80 -11.94 1.70
N GLU A 125 -5.53 -13.23 1.92
CA GLU A 125 -6.57 -14.19 2.27
C GLU A 125 -7.16 -13.91 3.65
N ARG A 126 -6.32 -13.57 4.64
CA ARG A 126 -6.76 -13.18 5.98
C ARG A 126 -7.64 -11.93 5.95
N ILE A 127 -7.25 -10.91 5.19
CA ILE A 127 -8.03 -9.68 5.00
C ILE A 127 -9.36 -10.00 4.30
N ALA A 128 -9.32 -10.77 3.21
CA ALA A 128 -10.50 -11.17 2.47
C ALA A 128 -11.48 -12.02 3.31
N ALA A 129 -10.96 -12.91 4.16
CA ALA A 129 -11.75 -13.70 5.09
C ALA A 129 -12.44 -12.81 6.14
N ARG A 130 -11.72 -11.82 6.70
CA ARG A 130 -12.31 -10.83 7.61
C ARG A 130 -13.43 -10.06 6.92
N LEU A 131 -13.20 -9.56 5.71
CA LEU A 131 -14.20 -8.80 4.96
C LEU A 131 -15.46 -9.64 4.70
N ARG A 132 -15.30 -10.88 4.21
CA ARG A 132 -16.41 -11.82 3.98
C ARG A 132 -17.15 -12.24 5.26
N ALA A 133 -16.53 -12.16 6.43
CA ALA A 133 -17.22 -12.39 7.70
C ALA A 133 -18.11 -11.21 8.11
N THR A 134 -17.87 -10.01 7.56
CA THR A 134 -18.55 -8.75 7.95
C THR A 134 -19.55 -8.23 6.93
N MET A 135 -19.54 -8.76 5.70
CA MET A 135 -20.46 -8.37 4.62
C MET A 135 -20.92 -9.60 3.84
N ASP A 136 -22.06 -9.48 3.14
CA ASP A 136 -22.54 -10.54 2.26
C ASP A 136 -21.68 -10.70 1.00
N GLU A 137 -21.75 -11.89 0.38
CA GLU A 137 -20.93 -12.22 -0.80
C GLU A 137 -21.26 -11.36 -2.03
N ALA A 138 -22.51 -10.88 -2.15
CA ALA A 138 -22.90 -10.03 -3.28
C ALA A 138 -22.25 -8.64 -3.16
N THR A 139 -22.24 -8.06 -1.97
CA THR A 139 -21.55 -6.81 -1.65
C THR A 139 -20.05 -6.99 -1.86
N TYR A 140 -19.44 -8.05 -1.32
CA TYR A 140 -18.02 -8.34 -1.55
C TYR A 140 -17.69 -8.41 -3.05
N THR A 141 -18.45 -9.20 -3.81
CA THR A 141 -18.23 -9.39 -5.25
C THR A 141 -18.39 -8.09 -6.03
N ARG A 142 -19.41 -7.28 -5.70
CA ARG A 142 -19.65 -5.98 -6.34
C ARG A 142 -18.48 -5.04 -6.14
N GLU A 143 -18.03 -4.88 -4.91
CA GLU A 143 -16.94 -3.96 -4.57
C GLU A 143 -15.60 -4.43 -5.12
N PHE A 144 -15.31 -5.74 -5.04
CA PHE A 144 -14.10 -6.30 -5.60
C PHE A 144 -14.04 -6.07 -7.12
N THR A 145 -15.15 -6.36 -7.82
CA THR A 145 -15.28 -6.13 -9.27
C THR A 145 -15.23 -4.64 -9.63
N ALA A 146 -15.75 -3.75 -8.78
CA ALA A 146 -15.59 -2.31 -8.97
C ALA A 146 -14.11 -1.90 -8.86
N GLY A 147 -13.37 -2.50 -7.94
CA GLY A 147 -11.93 -2.32 -7.77
C GLY A 147 -11.10 -2.75 -8.98
N THR A 148 -11.41 -3.91 -9.59
CA THR A 148 -10.64 -4.42 -10.75
C THR A 148 -10.71 -3.52 -11.99
N ARG A 149 -11.77 -2.71 -12.08
CA ARG A 149 -11.96 -1.74 -13.17
C ARG A 149 -11.19 -0.43 -12.96
N ARG A 150 -10.64 -0.17 -11.77
CA ARG A 150 -9.87 1.03 -11.48
C ARG A 150 -8.42 0.90 -11.95
N THR A 151 -7.73 2.04 -12.02
CA THR A 151 -6.29 2.09 -12.23
C THR A 151 -5.62 2.32 -10.87
N HIS A 152 -4.44 1.75 -10.67
CA HIS A 152 -3.72 1.91 -9.41
C HIS A 152 -3.20 3.33 -9.25
N GLU A 153 -2.97 4.06 -10.34
CA GLU A 153 -2.55 5.46 -10.30
C GLU A 153 -3.66 6.36 -9.74
N ALA A 154 -4.91 6.14 -10.14
CA ALA A 154 -6.05 6.89 -9.62
C ALA A 154 -6.30 6.59 -8.14
N GLU A 155 -6.19 5.31 -7.76
CA GLU A 155 -6.35 4.88 -6.37
C GLU A 155 -5.20 5.37 -5.49
N ALA A 156 -3.96 5.34 -6.01
CA ALA A 156 -2.80 5.87 -5.32
C ALA A 156 -2.94 7.37 -5.02
N LEU A 157 -3.44 8.14 -5.99
CA LEU A 157 -3.71 9.56 -5.79
C LEU A 157 -4.78 9.79 -4.72
N ALA A 158 -5.88 9.03 -4.77
CA ALA A 158 -6.97 9.16 -3.79
C ALA A 158 -6.51 8.85 -2.35
N GLU A 159 -5.68 7.84 -2.16
CA GLU A 159 -5.21 7.41 -0.84
C GLU A 159 -4.05 8.25 -0.28
N THR A 160 -3.32 8.94 -1.15
CA THR A 160 -2.17 9.79 -0.77
C THR A 160 -2.50 11.27 -0.74
N ASP A 161 -3.66 11.70 -1.26
CA ASP A 161 -4.10 13.09 -1.15
C ASP A 161 -4.46 13.42 0.32
N PRO A 162 -3.80 14.39 0.97
CA PRO A 162 -4.14 14.83 2.33
C PRO A 162 -5.52 15.51 2.43
N ARG A 163 -6.19 15.77 1.29
CA ARG A 163 -7.51 16.41 1.19
C ARG A 163 -8.62 15.47 0.74
N ALA A 164 -8.32 14.20 0.47
CA ALA A 164 -9.34 13.21 0.19
C ALA A 164 -10.21 12.99 1.45
N PRO A 165 -11.54 12.83 1.27
CA PRO A 165 -12.50 12.74 2.38
C PRO A 165 -12.29 11.52 3.27
#